data_AF-A0A9P0QC18-F1
#
_entry.id   AF-A0A9P0QC18-F1
#
_cell.length_a   1.000
_cell.length_b   1.000
_cell.length_c   1.000
_cell.angle_alpha   90.00
_cell.angle_beta   90.00
_cell.angle_gamma   90.00
#
_symmetry.space_group_name_H-M   'P 1'
#
loop_
_entity.id
_entity.type
_entity.pdbx_description
1 polymer ?
#
loop_
_entity_poly.entity_id
_entity_poly.type
_entity_poly.pdbx_seq_one_letter_code
_entity_poly.pdbx_strand_id
1 'polypeptide(L)'
;MNLLTDDSIWFTMLQEAIHVQLPRALRRMFSQMLLFCEIENPLALWEQFKYHLSEDYIRRLNDNDLAYNYALAYINRYLALQGKSNRDFQLLLPTEPVEHLIEDEYDYDQSEEQEIANRNIPLLNQEQRRILPIYF
;
A
#
# COMPACT_ATOMS: atom_id res chain seq x y z
N MET A 1 4.08 34.01 -1.75
CA MET A 1 2.80 33.56 -2.33
C MET A 1 2.31 32.41 -1.46
N ASN A 2 1.26 32.63 -0.65
CA ASN A 2 0.56 31.56 0.08
C ASN A 2 -0.47 30.95 -0.87
N LEU A 3 -0.16 29.81 -1.48
CA LEU A 3 -1.17 28.98 -2.14
C LEU A 3 -1.66 27.96 -1.10
N LEU A 4 -2.86 28.20 -0.58
CA LEU A 4 -3.75 27.23 0.07
C LEU A 4 -3.04 26.05 0.76
N THR A 5 -2.37 26.35 1.87
CA THR A 5 -2.08 25.42 2.96
C THR A 5 -3.41 24.99 3.58
N ASP A 6 -4.05 24.02 2.95
CA ASP A 6 -5.10 23.24 3.56
C ASP A 6 -4.87 21.80 3.12
N ASP A 7 -4.80 20.88 4.08
CA ASP A 7 -4.63 19.45 3.82
C ASP A 7 -5.78 18.87 2.97
N SER A 8 -6.81 19.66 2.66
CA SER A 8 -7.90 19.31 1.74
C SER A 8 -7.43 18.81 0.39
N ILE A 9 -6.35 19.33 -0.19
CA ILE A 9 -5.82 18.82 -1.46
C ILE A 9 -5.32 17.39 -1.30
N TRP A 10 -4.56 17.12 -0.25
CA TRP A 10 -4.03 15.79 0.07
C TRP A 10 -5.14 14.81 0.41
N PHE A 11 -6.16 15.29 1.12
CA PHE A 11 -7.37 14.53 1.42
C PHE A 11 -8.11 14.13 0.15
N THR A 12 -8.42 15.08 -0.74
CA THR A 12 -9.12 14.80 -2.00
C THR A 12 -8.32 13.83 -2.87
N MET A 13 -7.01 14.03 -2.96
CA MET A 13 -6.12 13.14 -3.71
C MET A 13 -6.13 11.71 -3.16
N LEU A 14 -6.06 11.53 -1.84
CA LEU A 14 -6.17 10.21 -1.22
C LEU A 14 -7.57 9.60 -1.38
N GLN A 15 -8.63 10.41 -1.26
CA GLN A 15 -10.01 9.96 -1.51
C GLN A 15 -10.22 9.47 -2.95
N GLU A 16 -9.56 10.05 -3.94
CA GLU A 16 -9.63 9.54 -5.31
C GLU A 16 -8.78 8.27 -5.45
N ALA A 17 -7.60 8.25 -4.84
CA ALA A 17 -6.66 7.14 -4.94
C ALA A 17 -7.21 5.83 -4.35
N ILE A 18 -8.01 5.86 -3.27
CA ILE A 18 -8.58 4.64 -2.68
C ILE A 18 -9.49 3.86 -3.65
N HIS A 19 -10.02 4.52 -4.69
CA HIS A 19 -10.90 3.87 -5.66
C HIS A 19 -10.15 3.21 -6.83
N VAL A 20 -8.86 3.51 -6.99
CA VAL A 20 -8.07 3.09 -8.16
C VAL A 20 -6.77 2.38 -7.80
N GLN A 21 -6.26 2.55 -6.58
CA GLN A 21 -4.99 1.95 -6.14
C GLN A 21 -5.22 0.81 -5.16
N LEU A 22 -4.36 -0.21 -5.25
CA LEU A 22 -4.25 -1.24 -4.22
C LEU A 22 -3.70 -0.65 -2.90
N PRO A 23 -4.06 -1.21 -1.73
CA PRO A 23 -3.63 -0.72 -0.42
C PRO A 23 -2.11 -0.49 -0.31
N ARG A 24 -1.31 -1.38 -0.89
CA ARG A 24 0.15 -1.25 -0.93
C ARG A 24 0.64 -0.04 -1.75
N ALA A 25 0.09 0.16 -2.94
CA ALA A 25 0.43 1.31 -3.78
C ALA A 25 0.01 2.62 -3.08
N LEU A 26 -1.15 2.60 -2.42
CA LEU A 26 -1.64 3.69 -1.58
C LEU A 26 -0.70 3.97 -0.39
N ARG A 27 -0.20 2.95 0.32
CA ARG A 27 0.81 3.11 1.39
C ARG A 27 2.11 3.74 0.90
N ARG A 28 2.59 3.30 -0.27
CA ARG A 28 3.79 3.90 -0.89
C ARG A 28 3.53 5.36 -1.26
N MET A 29 2.38 5.67 -1.86
CA MET A 29 2.01 7.05 -2.19
C MET A 29 1.92 7.91 -0.94
N PHE A 30 1.26 7.44 0.13
CA PHE A 30 1.21 8.12 1.41
C PHE A 30 2.61 8.40 1.96
N SER A 31 3.51 7.42 1.93
CA SER A 31 4.91 7.59 2.37
C SER A 31 5.66 8.63 1.54
N GLN A 32 5.42 8.69 0.22
CA GLN A 32 5.99 9.73 -0.64
C GLN A 32 5.41 11.11 -0.31
N MET A 33 4.11 11.21 -0.04
CA MET A 33 3.50 12.46 0.38
C MET A 33 4.13 12.98 1.67
N LEU A 34 4.36 12.12 2.67
CA LEU A 34 5.08 12.51 3.89
C LEU A 34 6.46 13.12 3.59
N LEU A 35 7.21 12.54 2.67
CA LEU A 35 8.58 12.97 2.37
C LEU A 35 8.67 14.26 1.56
N PHE A 36 7.72 14.48 0.65
CA PHE A 36 7.85 15.51 -0.40
C PHE A 36 6.77 16.59 -0.38
N CYS A 37 5.72 16.41 0.41
CA CYS A 37 4.62 17.37 0.51
C CYS A 37 4.63 18.09 1.86
N GLU A 38 4.15 19.34 1.86
CA GLU A 38 3.86 20.07 3.09
C GLU A 38 2.46 19.65 3.59
N ILE A 39 2.44 18.68 4.48
CA ILE A 39 1.22 18.20 5.15
C ILE A 39 1.17 18.83 6.54
N GLU A 40 0.09 19.53 6.86
CA GLU A 40 -0.09 20.22 8.14
C GLU A 40 -0.31 19.23 9.28
N ASN A 41 -1.13 18.20 9.06
CA ASN A 41 -1.44 17.17 10.05
C ASN A 41 -1.39 15.74 9.46
N PRO A 42 -0.19 15.15 9.35
CA PRO A 42 -0.03 13.79 8.86
C PRO A 42 -0.78 12.74 9.69
N LEU A 43 -0.93 12.97 11.00
CA LEU A 43 -1.66 12.07 11.90
C LEU A 43 -3.16 12.07 11.58
N ALA A 44 -3.75 13.22 11.31
CA ALA A 44 -5.16 13.29 10.91
C ALA A 44 -5.41 12.58 9.58
N LEU A 45 -4.52 12.74 8.58
CA LEU A 45 -4.61 11.98 7.34
C LEU A 45 -4.46 10.48 7.58
N TRP A 46 -3.48 10.06 8.39
CA TRP A 46 -3.34 8.66 8.77
C TRP A 46 -4.63 8.11 9.40
N GLU A 47 -5.17 8.77 10.42
CA GLU A 47 -6.39 8.31 11.12
C GLU A 47 -7.59 8.16 10.17
N GLN A 48 -7.71 9.05 9.18
CA GLN A 48 -8.76 9.00 8.18
C GLN A 48 -8.60 7.82 7.20
N PHE A 49 -7.37 7.51 6.79
CA PHE A 49 -7.10 6.56 5.70
C PHE A 49 -6.51 5.22 6.16
N LYS A 50 -6.18 5.05 7.45
CA LYS A 50 -5.50 3.84 7.98
C LYS A 50 -6.20 2.53 7.63
N TYR A 51 -7.54 2.54 7.53
CA TYR A 51 -8.31 1.39 7.09
C TYR A 51 -7.97 0.99 5.65
N HIS A 52 -8.04 1.92 4.71
CA HIS A 52 -7.70 1.69 3.31
C HIS A 52 -6.21 1.39 3.11
N LEU A 53 -5.36 2.08 3.86
CA LEU A 53 -3.92 1.86 3.88
C LEU A 53 -3.54 0.50 4.48
N SER A 54 -4.44 -0.23 5.13
CA SER A 54 -4.14 -1.50 5.78
C SER A 54 -5.09 -2.62 5.34
N GLU A 55 -5.89 -2.39 4.31
CA GLU A 55 -7.04 -3.24 3.98
C GLU A 55 -6.63 -4.68 3.63
N ASP A 56 -5.55 -4.85 2.89
CA ASP A 56 -4.94 -6.15 2.59
C ASP A 56 -4.42 -6.86 3.84
N TYR A 57 -3.80 -6.13 4.78
CA TYR A 57 -3.40 -6.70 6.07
C TYR A 57 -4.61 -7.07 6.94
N ILE A 58 -5.67 -6.26 6.93
CA ILE A 58 -6.92 -6.56 7.65
C ILE A 58 -7.53 -7.85 7.11
N ARG A 59 -7.60 -8.02 5.78
CA ARG A 59 -8.12 -9.24 5.15
C ARG A 59 -7.31 -10.49 5.52
N ARG A 60 -5.98 -10.36 5.65
CA ARG A 60 -5.08 -11.49 5.97
C ARG A 60 -5.06 -11.84 7.46
N LEU A 61 -4.99 -10.84 8.31
CA LEU A 61 -4.74 -11.01 9.75
C LEU A 61 -6.04 -11.10 10.56
N ASN A 62 -7.15 -10.56 10.04
CA ASN A 62 -8.43 -10.44 10.74
C ASN A 62 -8.30 -9.74 12.12
N ASP A 63 -7.31 -8.86 12.24
CA ASP A 63 -7.02 -8.03 13.41
C ASP A 63 -6.62 -6.64 12.91
N ASN A 64 -7.44 -5.63 13.23
CA ASN A 64 -7.25 -4.27 12.74
C ASN A 64 -6.05 -3.59 13.37
N ASP A 65 -5.81 -3.77 14.67
CA ASP A 65 -4.73 -3.09 15.36
C ASP A 65 -3.39 -3.65 14.91
N LEU A 66 -3.32 -4.98 14.71
CA LEU A 66 -2.16 -5.61 14.11
C LEU A 66 -1.96 -5.14 12.66
N ALA A 67 -3.02 -5.09 11.84
CA ALA A 67 -2.92 -4.61 10.47
C ALA A 67 -2.44 -3.14 10.36
N TYR A 68 -2.94 -2.26 11.24
CA TYR A 68 -2.47 -0.88 11.33
C TYR A 68 -1.00 -0.80 11.74
N ASN A 69 -0.57 -1.64 12.69
CA ASN A 69 0.83 -1.73 13.08
C ASN A 69 1.73 -2.16 11.91
N TYR A 70 1.28 -3.11 11.10
CA TYR A 70 1.99 -3.56 9.90
C TYR A 70 2.11 -2.46 8.84
N ALA A 71 1.04 -1.70 8.60
CA ALA A 71 1.08 -0.56 7.71
C ALA A 71 2.02 0.55 8.22
N LEU A 72 2.00 0.85 9.53
CA LEU A 72 2.96 1.77 10.14
C LEU A 72 4.40 1.29 10.02
N ALA A 73 4.65 -0.03 10.13
CA ALA A 73 5.97 -0.61 9.95
C ALA A 73 6.49 -0.46 8.51
N TYR A 74 5.62 -0.71 7.53
CA TYR A 74 5.93 -0.48 6.11
C TYR A 74 6.34 0.98 5.86
N ILE A 75 5.51 1.92 6.31
CA ILE A 75 5.77 3.36 6.16
C ILE A 75 7.09 3.72 6.84
N ASN A 76 7.31 3.28 8.07
CA ASN A 76 8.54 3.58 8.82
C ASN A 76 9.79 3.08 8.09
N ARG A 77 9.74 1.88 7.50
CA ARG A 77 10.85 1.35 6.70
C ARG A 77 11.09 2.17 5.44
N TYR A 78 10.03 2.61 4.76
CA TYR A 78 10.14 3.47 3.57
C TYR A 78 10.79 4.81 3.92
N LEU A 79 10.37 5.43 5.03
CA LEU A 79 10.94 6.68 5.54
C LEU A 79 12.41 6.51 5.98
N ALA A 80 12.76 5.37 6.57
CA ALA A 80 14.12 5.08 7.02
C ALA A 80 15.13 5.09 5.86
N LEU A 81 14.71 4.74 4.64
CA LEU A 81 15.55 4.86 3.44
C LEU A 81 15.98 6.30 3.14
N GLN A 82 15.23 7.28 3.64
CA GLN A 82 15.52 8.72 3.54
C GLN A 82 16.05 9.31 4.86
N GLY A 83 16.42 8.46 5.84
CA GLY A 83 16.88 8.90 7.16
C GLY A 83 15.78 9.51 8.04
N LYS A 84 14.51 9.19 7.76
CA LYS A 84 13.34 9.64 8.51
C LYS A 84 12.65 8.46 9.21
N SER A 85 11.67 8.76 10.05
CA SER A 85 10.88 7.79 10.81
C SER A 85 9.44 8.28 10.95
N ASN A 86 8.52 7.39 11.36
CA ASN A 86 7.14 7.76 11.67
C ASN A 86 7.04 8.92 12.67
N ARG A 87 7.96 8.96 13.63
CA ARG A 87 8.01 10.00 14.67
C ARG A 87 8.22 11.40 14.09
N ASP A 88 8.97 11.53 13.00
CA ASP A 88 9.19 12.81 12.32
C ASP A 88 7.90 13.42 11.77
N PHE A 89 6.87 12.59 11.59
CA PHE A 89 5.54 12.96 11.09
C PHE A 89 4.43 12.80 12.13
N GLN A 90 4.79 12.71 13.42
CA GLN A 90 3.83 12.54 14.53
C GLN A 90 3.01 11.24 14.45
N LEU A 91 3.44 10.27 13.65
CA LEU A 91 2.83 8.95 13.57
C LEU A 91 3.37 8.04 14.67
N LEU A 92 2.57 7.04 15.04
CA LEU A 92 2.99 6.01 16.00
C LEU A 92 4.14 5.18 15.42
N LEU A 93 5.10 4.85 16.27
CA LEU A 93 6.14 3.90 15.93
C LEU A 93 5.53 2.48 15.93
N PRO A 94 5.90 1.64 14.95
CA PRO A 94 5.45 0.25 14.94
C PRO A 94 5.97 -0.49 16.18
N THR A 95 5.15 -1.35 16.77
CA THR A 95 5.54 -2.27 17.84
C THR A 95 6.14 -3.55 17.28
N GLU A 96 7.21 -4.04 17.91
CA GLU A 96 7.85 -5.34 17.60
C GLU A 96 7.04 -6.52 18.18
N PRO A 97 7.11 -7.73 17.57
CA PRO A 97 7.93 -8.08 16.43
C PRO A 97 7.20 -7.89 15.09
N VAL A 98 7.81 -7.17 14.16
CA VAL A 98 7.38 -7.16 12.74
C VAL A 98 8.21 -8.17 11.93
N GLU A 99 8.43 -9.36 12.50
CA GLU A 99 9.39 -10.39 12.04
C GLU A 99 9.04 -11.02 10.69
N HIS A 100 7.86 -10.71 10.11
CA HIS A 100 7.38 -11.29 8.84
C HIS A 100 7.34 -10.28 7.69
N LEU A 101 8.12 -9.18 7.72
CA LEU A 101 8.23 -8.24 6.59
C LEU A 101 8.93 -8.82 5.33
N ILE A 102 8.98 -10.14 5.18
CA ILE A 102 9.37 -10.81 3.93
C ILE A 102 8.08 -11.24 3.23
N GLU A 103 7.47 -10.34 2.49
CA GLU A 103 6.61 -10.72 1.35
C GLU A 103 6.30 -9.55 0.40
N ASP A 104 6.97 -8.40 0.53
CA ASP A 104 6.71 -7.27 -0.37
C ASP A 104 7.35 -7.43 -1.77
N GLU A 105 8.25 -8.38 -2.02
CA GLU A 105 8.87 -8.49 -3.35
C GLU A 105 8.12 -9.41 -4.33
N TYR A 106 7.17 -10.25 -3.87
CA TYR A 106 6.48 -11.25 -4.73
C TYR A 106 5.03 -11.55 -4.33
N ASP A 107 4.28 -10.56 -3.87
CA ASP A 107 2.84 -10.71 -3.58
C ASP A 107 2.01 -10.61 -4.87
N TYR A 108 2.17 -11.61 -5.73
CA TYR A 108 1.25 -11.93 -6.82
C TYR A 108 -0.05 -12.39 -6.15
N ASP A 109 -1.20 -11.76 -6.43
CA ASP A 109 -2.48 -12.35 -6.05
C ASP A 109 -2.68 -13.61 -6.90
N GLN A 110 -2.13 -14.72 -6.42
CA GLN A 110 -2.20 -16.02 -7.11
C GLN A 110 -3.64 -16.43 -7.33
N SER A 111 -4.60 -15.97 -6.51
CA SER A 111 -5.99 -16.33 -6.66
C SER A 111 -6.61 -15.58 -7.84
N GLU A 112 -6.42 -14.26 -7.90
CA GLU A 112 -6.89 -13.42 -9.01
C GLU A 112 -6.21 -13.83 -10.33
N GLU A 113 -4.91 -14.07 -10.31
CA GLU A 113 -4.15 -14.52 -11.49
C GLU A 113 -4.54 -15.93 -11.92
N GLN A 114 -4.82 -16.84 -10.99
CA GLN A 114 -5.35 -18.15 -11.34
C GLN A 114 -6.76 -18.04 -11.95
N GLU A 115 -7.60 -17.13 -11.49
CA GLU A 115 -8.91 -16.85 -12.11
C GLU A 115 -8.76 -16.25 -13.51
N ILE A 116 -7.88 -15.27 -13.69
CA ILE A 116 -7.54 -14.67 -14.99
C ILE A 116 -6.99 -15.73 -15.93
N ALA A 117 -6.06 -16.57 -15.47
CA ALA A 117 -5.49 -17.67 -16.23
C ALA A 117 -6.55 -18.71 -16.60
N ASN A 118 -7.39 -19.14 -15.66
CA ASN A 118 -8.48 -20.09 -15.90
C ASN A 118 -9.49 -19.56 -16.93
N ARG A 119 -9.75 -18.25 -16.91
CA ARG A 119 -10.64 -17.59 -17.87
C ARG A 119 -10.00 -17.44 -19.25
N ASN A 120 -8.71 -17.10 -19.31
CA ASN A 120 -8.04 -16.70 -20.55
C ASN A 120 -7.35 -17.86 -21.29
N ILE A 121 -6.85 -18.88 -20.58
CA ILE A 121 -6.20 -20.07 -21.18
C ILE A 121 -7.11 -20.76 -22.22
N PRO A 122 -8.42 -20.95 -21.96
CA PRO A 122 -9.32 -21.52 -22.97
C PRO A 122 -9.47 -20.65 -24.23
N LEU A 123 -9.31 -19.33 -24.11
CA LEU A 123 -9.49 -18.35 -25.19
C LEU A 123 -8.24 -18.15 -26.07
N LEU A 124 -7.12 -18.79 -25.75
CA LEU A 124 -5.87 -18.63 -26.47
C LEU A 124 -5.94 -19.19 -27.90
N ASN A 125 -5.37 -18.46 -28.85
CA ASN A 125 -5.21 -18.92 -30.22
C ASN A 125 -4.05 -19.93 -30.38
N GLN A 126 -3.93 -20.53 -31.56
CA GLN A 126 -2.98 -21.63 -31.83
C GLN A 126 -1.51 -21.23 -31.60
N GLU A 127 -1.15 -19.99 -31.92
CA GLU A 127 0.22 -19.47 -31.74
C GLU A 127 0.51 -19.16 -30.26
N GLN A 128 -0.45 -18.60 -29.53
CA GLN A 128 -0.33 -18.33 -28.09
C GLN A 128 -0.28 -19.62 -27.25
N ARG A 129 -1.01 -20.67 -27.65
CA ARG A 129 -0.93 -21.99 -26.99
C ARG A 129 0.43 -22.64 -27.17
N ARG A 130 1.14 -22.35 -28.26
CA ARG A 130 2.43 -22.98 -28.58
C ARG A 130 3.57 -22.53 -27.67
N ILE A 131 3.45 -21.36 -27.02
CA ILE A 131 4.49 -20.78 -26.14
C ILE A 131 4.30 -21.10 -24.65
N LEU A 132 3.09 -21.51 -24.23
CA LEU A 132 2.79 -21.91 -22.84
C LEU A 132 3.69 -23.02 -22.28
N PRO A 133 4.07 -24.08 -23.02
CA PRO A 133 4.89 -25.19 -22.50
C PRO A 133 6.33 -24.82 -22.13
N ILE A 134 6.75 -23.57 -22.37
CA ILE A 134 8.13 -23.10 -22.10
C ILE A 134 8.23 -22.47 -20.69
N TYR A 135 7.09 -22.15 -20.07
CA TYR A 135 7.02 -21.40 -18.81
C TYR A 135 6.47 -22.21 -17.62
N PHE A 136 6.27 -23.52 -17.79
CA PHE A 136 5.94 -24.50 -16.75
C PHE A 136 6.93 -25.67 -16.80
#